data_AF-A0A2N4XCQ5-F1
#
_entry.id   AF-A0A2N4XCQ5-F1
#
_cell.length_a   1.000
_cell.length_b   1.000
_cell.length_c   1.000
_cell.angle_alpha   90.00
_cell.angle_beta   90.00
_cell.angle_gamma   90.00
#
_symmetry.space_group_name_H-M   'P 1'
#
loop_
_entity.id
_entity.type
_entity.pdbx_description
1 polymer ?
#
loop_
_entity_poly.entity_id
_entity_poly.type
_entity_poly.pdbx_seq_one_letter_code
_entity_poly.pdbx_strand_id
1 'polypeptide(L)'
;MKLLFCKLILIIFFVSCNYKRDDNASYISKTNEDEILELPINLKNSPNKQMAIRKWLNENYFRINADIKIEEIDDSVNLLSIFKISFNGGHAYSFNNFYSLIYFKKDNKSYLIPIEYLQSYKINGIHMLGGVYSKREFEYYLIYALKDNILEIILDSRKQGKYGLKIGYFRDDDCIVYKPNRFLYNFDNKNNTIKFTGTILDYCKPNFDRDTSQKKPIKSKDITIEYIFTGTQWMYSGKSDYIFW
;
A
#
# COMPACT_ATOMS: atom_id res chain seq x y z
N MET A 1 5.81 -64.59 -28.53
CA MET A 1 6.28 -63.60 -27.54
C MET A 1 5.88 -62.18 -27.97
N LYS A 2 4.57 -61.92 -28.06
CA LYS A 2 3.99 -60.62 -28.46
C LYS A 2 2.61 -60.49 -27.78
N LEU A 3 2.60 -60.41 -26.45
CA LEU A 3 1.34 -60.20 -25.70
C LEU A 3 1.56 -59.67 -24.27
N LEU A 4 2.72 -59.09 -23.98
CA LEU A 4 3.01 -58.47 -22.68
C LEU A 4 3.20 -56.94 -22.72
N PHE A 5 3.35 -56.34 -23.90
CA PHE A 5 3.57 -54.89 -24.02
C PHE A 5 2.29 -54.03 -23.98
N CYS A 6 1.10 -54.61 -24.14
CA CYS A 6 -0.15 -53.84 -24.10
C CYS A 6 -0.69 -53.57 -22.69
N LYS A 7 -0.18 -54.22 -21.64
CA LYS A 7 -0.67 -54.01 -20.26
C LYS A 7 0.13 -52.98 -19.45
N LEU A 8 1.29 -52.51 -19.93
CA LEU A 8 2.10 -51.53 -19.21
C LEU A 8 1.76 -50.07 -19.55
N ILE A 9 1.12 -49.80 -20.69
CA ILE A 9 0.77 -48.43 -21.13
C ILE A 9 -0.54 -47.95 -20.48
N LEU A 10 -1.39 -48.87 -19.99
CA LEU A 10 -2.66 -48.53 -19.34
C LEU A 10 -2.52 -48.14 -17.86
N ILE A 11 -1.37 -48.36 -17.23
CA ILE A 11 -1.13 -47.95 -15.84
C ILE A 11 -0.61 -46.50 -15.76
N ILE A 12 0.00 -45.98 -16.82
CA ILE A 12 0.51 -44.59 -16.85
C ILE A 12 -0.62 -43.57 -17.05
N PHE A 13 -1.75 -43.97 -17.64
CA PHE A 13 -2.91 -43.08 -17.81
C PHE A 13 -3.83 -42.96 -16.58
N PHE A 14 -3.69 -43.83 -15.56
CA PHE A 14 -4.50 -43.78 -14.34
C PHE A 14 -3.85 -43.03 -13.16
N VAL A 15 -2.62 -42.53 -13.33
CA VAL A 15 -1.99 -41.58 -12.37
C VAL A 15 -2.16 -40.12 -12.84
N SER A 16 -3.03 -39.87 -13.82
CA SER A 16 -3.31 -38.53 -14.37
C SER A 16 -4.67 -37.94 -13.98
N CYS A 17 -5.38 -38.51 -13.00
CA CYS A 17 -6.61 -37.90 -12.44
C CYS A 17 -6.74 -38.19 -10.95
N ASN A 18 -5.80 -37.68 -10.14
CA ASN A 18 -6.05 -37.39 -8.73
C ASN A 18 -5.25 -36.18 -8.26
N TYR A 19 -5.13 -35.17 -9.13
CA TYR A 19 -5.08 -33.81 -8.62
C TYR A 19 -6.51 -33.50 -8.17
N LYS A 20 -6.85 -33.96 -6.96
CA LYS A 20 -7.92 -33.30 -6.20
C LYS A 20 -7.42 -31.88 -6.02
N ARG A 21 -7.82 -31.01 -6.95
CA ARG A 21 -7.89 -29.60 -6.67
C ARG A 21 -8.77 -29.53 -5.44
N ASP A 22 -8.18 -29.12 -4.32
CA ASP A 22 -8.96 -28.80 -3.14
C ASP A 22 -9.89 -27.66 -3.54
N ASP A 23 -11.09 -28.02 -3.99
CA ASP A 23 -12.19 -27.08 -4.22
C ASP A 23 -12.70 -26.51 -2.87
N ASN A 24 -12.10 -26.95 -1.76
CA ASN A 24 -12.19 -26.38 -0.42
C ASN A 24 -11.08 -25.37 -0.08
N ALA A 25 -10.15 -25.08 -1.00
CA ALA A 25 -9.46 -23.80 -0.98
C ALA A 25 -10.49 -22.74 -1.37
N SER A 26 -11.35 -22.39 -0.41
CA SER A 26 -12.28 -21.27 -0.49
C SER A 26 -11.56 -20.18 -1.23
N TYR A 27 -12.09 -19.88 -2.41
CA TYR A 27 -11.59 -18.85 -3.28
C TYR A 27 -11.50 -17.60 -2.39
N ILE A 28 -10.30 -17.21 -1.95
CA ILE A 28 -10.09 -15.87 -1.42
C ILE A 28 -10.08 -14.96 -2.66
N SER A 29 -11.22 -14.92 -3.37
CA SER A 29 -11.56 -13.84 -4.30
C SER A 29 -11.68 -12.62 -3.41
N LYS A 30 -10.85 -11.62 -3.66
CA LYS A 30 -10.76 -10.39 -2.87
C LYS A 30 -10.29 -10.66 -1.44
N THR A 31 -8.99 -10.90 -1.24
CA THR A 31 -8.37 -10.17 -0.13
C THR A 31 -8.64 -8.70 -0.41
N ASN A 32 -9.38 -8.01 0.46
CA ASN A 32 -9.51 -6.56 0.36
C ASN A 32 -8.09 -5.99 0.46
N GLU A 33 -7.51 -5.61 -0.67
CA GLU A 33 -6.17 -5.00 -0.79
C GLU A 33 -6.05 -3.69 0.03
N ASP A 34 -7.17 -3.25 0.63
CA ASP A 34 -7.35 -2.06 1.45
C ASP A 34 -7.28 -2.32 2.97
N GLU A 35 -7.12 -3.58 3.41
CA GLU A 35 -7.24 -3.99 4.81
C GLU A 35 -5.90 -4.13 5.55
N ILE A 36 -5.97 -3.94 6.87
CA ILE A 36 -4.92 -4.34 7.81
C ILE A 36 -5.04 -5.85 8.01
N LEU A 37 -4.01 -6.61 7.63
CA LEU A 37 -4.00 -8.06 7.77
C LEU A 37 -3.07 -8.46 8.91
N GLU A 38 -3.60 -9.09 9.95
CA GLU A 38 -2.77 -9.76 10.96
C GLU A 38 -2.12 -11.01 10.34
N LEU A 39 -0.79 -11.12 10.46
CA LEU A 39 -0.04 -12.23 9.90
C LEU A 39 0.25 -13.28 10.98
N PRO A 40 -0.17 -14.54 10.80
CA PRO A 40 0.13 -15.63 11.72
C PRO A 40 1.58 -16.15 11.52
N ILE A 41 2.56 -15.25 11.62
CA ILE A 41 3.99 -15.54 11.48
C ILE A 41 4.71 -15.35 12.82
N ASN A 42 5.58 -16.29 13.17
CA ASN A 42 6.45 -16.18 14.33
C ASN A 42 7.82 -15.65 13.89
N LEU A 43 8.08 -14.37 14.14
CA LEU A 43 9.34 -13.73 13.80
C LEU A 43 10.33 -13.68 14.97
N LYS A 44 9.87 -13.90 16.21
CA LYS A 44 10.70 -13.87 17.42
C LYS A 44 11.89 -14.83 17.35
N ASN A 45 11.66 -16.04 16.84
CA ASN A 45 12.68 -17.09 16.75
C ASN A 45 13.28 -17.24 15.34
N SER A 46 12.92 -16.35 14.41
CA SER A 46 13.45 -16.45 13.04
C SER A 46 14.82 -15.79 12.96
N PRO A 47 15.89 -16.54 12.61
CA PRO A 47 17.22 -15.96 12.42
C PRO A 47 17.28 -15.03 11.20
N ASN A 48 16.39 -15.22 10.22
CA ASN A 48 16.25 -14.37 9.05
C ASN A 48 14.77 -14.02 8.86
N LYS A 49 14.36 -12.89 9.45
CA LYS A 49 12.96 -12.42 9.43
C LYS A 49 12.51 -12.09 8.01
N GLN A 50 13.34 -11.43 7.22
CA GLN A 50 13.05 -11.07 5.84
C GLN A 50 12.72 -12.31 5.00
N MET A 51 13.50 -13.39 5.13
CA MET A 51 13.25 -14.63 4.40
C MET A 51 11.95 -15.31 4.86
N ALA A 52 11.69 -15.33 6.17
CA ALA A 52 10.44 -15.89 6.71
C ALA A 52 9.20 -15.11 6.22
N ILE A 53 9.27 -13.78 6.22
CA ILE A 53 8.22 -12.90 5.70
C ILE A 53 8.00 -13.17 4.22
N ARG A 54 9.07 -13.15 3.40
CA ARG A 54 9.00 -13.41 1.95
C ARG A 54 8.32 -14.75 1.66
N LYS A 55 8.76 -15.81 2.34
CA LYS A 55 8.22 -17.16 2.18
C LYS A 55 6.72 -17.17 2.46
N TRP A 56 6.32 -16.63 3.61
CA TRP A 56 4.91 -16.61 3.99
C TRP A 56 4.06 -15.82 2.99
N LEU A 57 4.53 -14.64 2.55
CA LEU A 57 3.81 -13.80 1.60
C LEU A 57 3.63 -14.49 0.24
N ASN A 58 4.66 -15.14 -0.29
CA ASN A 58 4.58 -15.86 -1.55
C ASN A 58 3.63 -17.07 -1.46
N GLU A 59 3.69 -17.83 -0.36
CA GLU A 59 2.87 -19.03 -0.17
C GLU A 59 1.40 -18.71 0.12
N ASN A 60 1.11 -17.66 0.90
CA ASN A 60 -0.21 -17.46 1.50
C ASN A 60 -0.96 -16.24 0.95
N TYR A 61 -0.26 -15.17 0.61
CA TYR A 61 -0.88 -13.88 0.28
C TYR A 61 -0.84 -13.58 -1.21
N PHE A 62 0.35 -13.47 -1.81
CA PHE A 62 0.50 -13.17 -3.23
C PHE A 62 0.24 -14.41 -4.10
N ARG A 63 0.53 -15.62 -3.60
CA ARG A 63 0.35 -16.90 -4.32
C ARG A 63 1.06 -16.96 -5.68
N ILE A 64 2.12 -16.16 -5.83
CA ILE A 64 3.02 -16.13 -6.98
C ILE A 64 4.45 -15.97 -6.45
N ASN A 65 5.43 -16.53 -7.14
CA ASN A 65 6.84 -16.22 -6.89
C ASN A 65 7.14 -14.81 -7.40
N ALA A 66 6.65 -13.82 -6.66
CA ALA A 66 6.93 -12.42 -6.95
C ALA A 66 8.37 -12.09 -6.57
N ASP A 67 9.02 -11.25 -7.38
CA ASP A 67 10.31 -10.67 -7.00
C ASP A 67 10.08 -9.53 -6.01
N ILE A 68 10.09 -9.91 -4.73
CA ILE A 68 9.86 -8.99 -3.63
C ILE A 68 11.21 -8.45 -3.14
N LYS A 69 11.31 -7.17 -2.80
CA LYS A 69 12.40 -6.61 -1.98
C LYS A 69 11.84 -6.31 -0.59
N ILE A 70 12.58 -6.70 0.45
CA ILE A 70 12.20 -6.48 1.85
C ILE A 70 13.34 -5.77 2.55
N GLU A 71 13.06 -4.59 3.09
CA GLU A 71 14.00 -3.77 3.86
C GLU A 71 13.48 -3.64 5.29
N GLU A 72 14.32 -3.93 6.28
CA GLU A 72 13.97 -3.76 7.70
C GLU A 72 14.43 -2.39 8.20
N ILE A 73 13.53 -1.72 8.91
CA ILE A 73 13.75 -0.45 9.60
C ILE A 73 13.46 -0.70 11.08
N ASP A 74 14.43 -0.36 11.94
CA ASP A 74 14.20 -0.31 13.38
C ASP A 74 13.56 1.03 13.74
N ASP A 75 12.27 1.02 14.09
CA ASP A 75 11.52 2.22 14.42
C ASP A 75 11.67 2.55 15.90
N SER A 76 12.60 3.44 16.21
CA SER A 76 12.88 3.89 17.58
C SER A 76 11.73 4.72 18.19
N VAL A 77 10.86 5.32 17.38
CA VAL A 77 9.73 6.14 17.87
C VAL A 77 8.67 5.24 18.50
N ASN A 78 8.36 4.12 17.86
CA ASN A 78 7.34 3.19 18.31
C ASN A 78 7.89 1.88 18.90
N LEU A 79 9.21 1.72 18.96
CA LEU A 79 9.91 0.54 19.49
C LEU A 79 9.50 -0.77 18.80
N LEU A 80 9.38 -0.74 17.47
CA LEU A 80 8.93 -1.86 16.63
C LEU A 80 9.88 -2.06 15.43
N SER A 81 9.79 -3.21 14.75
CA SER A 81 10.42 -3.37 13.43
C SER A 81 9.39 -3.10 12.33
N ILE A 82 9.76 -2.31 11.33
CA ILE A 82 8.98 -2.13 10.09
C ILE A 82 9.73 -2.81 8.97
N PHE A 83 9.05 -3.66 8.20
CA PHE A 83 9.59 -4.22 6.98
C PHE A 83 8.91 -3.56 5.78
N LYS A 84 9.63 -2.71 5.06
CA LYS A 84 9.18 -2.15 3.78
C LYS A 84 9.26 -3.24 2.71
N ILE A 85 8.14 -3.52 2.08
CA ILE A 85 7.99 -4.56 1.07
C ILE A 85 7.67 -3.87 -0.25
N SER A 86 8.53 -4.04 -1.25
CA SER A 86 8.32 -3.50 -2.60
C SER A 86 8.41 -4.60 -3.64
N PHE A 87 7.63 -4.49 -4.70
CA PHE A 87 7.70 -5.40 -5.83
C PHE A 87 8.66 -4.88 -6.90
N ASN A 88 9.54 -5.76 -7.38
CA ASN A 88 10.38 -5.50 -8.53
C ASN A 88 9.66 -5.99 -9.80
N GLY A 89 9.46 -5.08 -10.76
CA GLY A 89 8.80 -5.38 -12.03
C GLY A 89 7.42 -4.72 -12.17
N GLY A 90 7.04 -4.45 -13.41
CA GLY A 90 5.75 -3.83 -13.74
C GLY A 90 4.61 -4.83 -13.56
N HIS A 91 4.11 -4.97 -12.34
CA HIS A 91 2.83 -5.64 -12.12
C HIS A 91 1.70 -4.78 -12.67
N ALA A 92 0.60 -5.42 -13.08
CA ALA A 92 -0.57 -4.71 -13.59
C ALA A 92 -1.01 -3.62 -12.59
N TYR A 93 -1.33 -2.43 -13.10
CA TYR A 93 -1.68 -1.22 -12.34
C TYR A 93 -2.80 -1.37 -11.30
N SER A 94 -3.46 -2.53 -11.21
CA SER A 94 -4.43 -2.84 -10.17
C SER A 94 -3.79 -3.24 -8.83
N PHE A 95 -2.56 -3.74 -8.83
CA PHE A 95 -1.92 -4.25 -7.61
C PHE A 95 -1.11 -3.17 -6.89
N ASN A 96 -1.21 -3.09 -5.56
CA ASN A 96 -0.35 -2.19 -4.80
C ASN A 96 1.09 -2.71 -4.84
N ASN A 97 2.03 -1.87 -5.25
CA ASN A 97 3.44 -2.24 -5.39
C ASN A 97 4.24 -2.06 -4.10
N PHE A 98 3.62 -1.48 -3.06
CA PHE A 98 4.25 -1.22 -1.78
C PHE A 98 3.37 -1.67 -0.62
N TYR A 99 3.97 -2.42 0.29
CA TYR A 99 3.38 -2.80 1.56
C TYR A 99 4.36 -2.52 2.68
N SER A 100 3.83 -2.44 3.89
CA SER A 100 4.63 -2.37 5.11
C SER A 100 4.16 -3.46 6.06
N LEU A 101 5.10 -4.20 6.64
CA LEU A 101 4.82 -5.15 7.71
C LEU A 101 5.30 -4.57 9.02
N ILE A 102 4.40 -4.43 9.98
CA ILE A 102 4.64 -3.89 11.31
C ILE A 102 4.79 -5.06 12.29
N TYR A 103 5.95 -5.19 12.92
CA TYR A 103 6.26 -6.27 13.85
C TYR A 103 6.46 -5.77 15.29
N PHE A 104 5.54 -6.16 16.16
CA PHE A 104 5.59 -5.93 17.60
C PHE A 104 6.47 -6.99 18.27
N LYS A 105 7.75 -6.66 18.48
CA LYS A 105 8.78 -7.59 18.98
C LYS A 105 8.40 -8.28 20.29
N LYS A 106 7.77 -7.55 21.23
CA LYS A 106 7.40 -8.04 22.56
C LYS A 106 6.33 -9.12 22.50
N ASP A 107 5.26 -8.85 21.76
CA ASP A 107 4.07 -9.70 21.67
C ASP A 107 4.15 -10.70 20.51
N ASN A 108 5.22 -10.64 19.72
CA ASN A 108 5.44 -11.44 18.52
C ASN A 108 4.25 -11.34 17.54
N LYS A 109 3.69 -10.14 17.41
CA LYS A 109 2.53 -9.86 16.57
C LYS A 109 2.95 -9.11 15.31
N SER A 110 2.40 -9.49 14.17
CA SER A 110 2.76 -8.90 12.87
C SER A 110 1.51 -8.48 12.13
N TYR A 111 1.56 -7.33 11.47
CA TYR A 111 0.49 -6.88 10.57
C TYR A 111 1.06 -6.45 9.24
N LEU A 112 0.39 -6.82 8.15
CA LEU A 112 0.63 -6.30 6.82
C LEU A 112 -0.36 -5.18 6.53
N ILE A 113 0.14 -4.04 6.06
CA ILE A 113 -0.67 -2.91 5.64
C ILE A 113 -0.27 -2.45 4.23
N PRO A 114 -1.24 -2.00 3.41
CA PRO A 114 -1.02 -1.68 2.00
C PRO A 114 -0.47 -0.25 1.82
N ILE A 115 0.61 0.10 2.52
CA ILE A 115 1.25 1.41 2.36
C ILE A 115 2.75 1.26 2.13
N GLU A 116 3.31 2.21 1.38
CA GLU A 116 4.72 2.56 1.48
C GLU A 116 4.94 3.36 2.76
N TYR A 117 5.61 2.77 3.76
CA TYR A 117 5.97 3.48 4.98
C TYR A 117 6.86 4.69 4.69
N LEU A 118 6.46 5.84 5.23
CA LEU A 118 7.22 7.08 5.19
C LEU A 118 7.82 7.42 6.56
N GLN A 119 6.99 7.50 7.60
CA GLN A 119 7.44 8.03 8.88
C GLN A 119 6.55 7.59 10.05
N SER A 120 7.18 7.37 11.19
CA SER A 120 6.56 7.20 12.50
C SER A 120 6.60 8.48 13.32
N TYR A 121 5.58 8.71 14.13
CA TYR A 121 5.50 9.87 15.02
C TYR A 121 4.77 9.52 16.31
N LYS A 122 5.10 10.28 17.36
CA LYS A 122 4.47 10.20 18.68
C LYS A 122 3.92 11.57 19.04
N ILE A 123 2.60 11.71 19.05
CA ILE A 123 1.92 12.98 19.33
C ILE A 123 1.00 12.76 20.51
N ASN A 124 1.14 13.56 21.56
CA ASN A 124 0.35 13.44 22.80
C ASN A 124 0.31 12.01 23.37
N GLY A 125 1.44 11.30 23.30
CA GLY A 125 1.55 9.91 23.77
C GLY A 125 1.00 8.85 22.81
N ILE A 126 0.28 9.25 21.76
CA ILE A 126 -0.26 8.33 20.75
C ILE A 126 0.83 8.02 19.74
N HIS A 127 1.16 6.73 19.63
CA HIS A 127 2.10 6.18 18.67
C HIS A 127 1.42 5.97 17.33
N MET A 128 2.06 6.40 16.24
CA MET A 128 1.45 6.39 14.91
C MET A 128 2.49 6.09 13.84
N LEU A 129 2.01 5.62 12.69
CA LEU A 129 2.79 5.43 11.48
C LEU A 129 2.00 5.96 10.28
N GLY A 130 2.69 6.67 9.40
CA GLY A 130 2.12 7.25 8.19
C GLY A 130 2.83 6.76 6.94
N GLY A 131 2.07 6.65 5.86
CA GLY A 131 2.61 6.20 4.59
C GLY A 131 1.69 6.44 3.41
N VAL A 132 2.21 6.14 2.23
CA VAL A 132 1.53 6.35 0.96
C VAL A 132 0.81 5.07 0.54
N TYR A 133 -0.47 5.19 0.27
CA TYR A 133 -1.27 4.15 -0.37
C TYR A 133 -1.41 4.50 -1.86
N SER A 134 -0.93 3.60 -2.73
CA SER A 134 -1.01 3.76 -4.18
C SER A 134 -2.14 2.91 -4.74
N LYS A 135 -3.01 3.49 -5.57
CA LYS A 135 -4.08 2.76 -6.28
C LYS A 135 -4.25 3.30 -7.68
N ARG A 136 -4.00 2.43 -8.65
CA ARG A 136 -3.94 2.77 -10.08
C ARG A 136 -2.96 3.92 -10.29
N GLU A 137 -3.41 5.04 -10.84
CA GLU A 137 -2.59 6.22 -11.13
C GLU A 137 -2.51 7.23 -9.99
N PHE A 138 -3.19 7.00 -8.86
CA PHE A 138 -3.28 7.95 -7.76
C PHE A 138 -2.54 7.47 -6.51
N GLU A 139 -2.05 8.45 -5.75
CA GLU A 139 -1.54 8.24 -4.41
C GLU A 139 -2.36 8.98 -3.36
N TYR A 140 -2.49 8.34 -2.22
CA TYR A 140 -3.23 8.78 -1.06
C TYR A 140 -2.34 8.61 0.17
N TYR A 141 -2.59 9.41 1.20
CA TYR A 141 -1.94 9.29 2.49
C TYR A 141 -2.85 8.65 3.54
N LEU A 142 -2.29 7.71 4.30
CA LEU A 142 -2.95 7.04 5.41
C LEU A 142 -2.09 7.14 6.67
N ILE A 143 -2.76 7.22 7.82
CA ILE A 143 -2.13 7.17 9.14
C ILE A 143 -2.81 6.10 9.97
N TYR A 144 -1.98 5.27 10.60
CA TYR A 144 -2.41 4.24 11.53
C TYR A 144 -1.94 4.61 12.93
N ALA A 145 -2.86 4.58 13.90
CA ALA A 145 -2.53 4.61 15.32
C ALA A 145 -2.19 3.20 15.81
N LEU A 146 -1.24 3.14 16.73
CA LEU A 146 -0.81 1.95 17.44
C LEU A 146 -1.39 2.00 18.86
N LYS A 147 -2.46 1.26 19.12
CA LYS A 147 -3.10 1.18 20.44
C LYS A 147 -3.19 -0.27 20.86
N ASP A 148 -2.65 -0.60 22.05
CA ASP A 148 -2.71 -1.96 22.61
C ASP A 148 -2.26 -3.06 21.62
N ASN A 149 -1.20 -2.78 20.85
CA ASN A 149 -0.69 -3.65 19.78
C ASN A 149 -1.69 -3.92 18.64
N ILE A 150 -2.68 -3.06 18.46
CA ILE A 150 -3.64 -3.05 17.36
C ILE A 150 -3.36 -1.82 16.50
N LEU A 151 -3.48 -2.01 15.18
CA LEU A 151 -3.43 -0.93 14.19
C LEU A 151 -4.84 -0.45 13.89
N GLU A 152 -5.05 0.85 13.99
CA GLU A 152 -6.32 1.51 13.66
C GLU A 152 -6.05 2.65 12.68
N ILE A 153 -6.80 2.74 11.58
CA ILE A 153 -6.69 3.86 10.64
C ILE A 153 -7.32 5.10 11.29
N ILE A 154 -6.50 6.14 11.52
CA ILE A 154 -6.95 7.42 12.10
C ILE A 154 -6.91 8.58 11.11
N LEU A 155 -6.33 8.37 9.93
CA LEU A 155 -6.49 9.23 8.77
C LEU A 155 -6.51 8.39 7.51
N ASP A 156 -7.48 8.65 6.66
CA ASP A 156 -7.60 8.06 5.33
C ASP A 156 -7.98 9.15 4.33
N SER A 157 -6.99 9.66 3.61
CA SER A 157 -7.22 10.72 2.62
C SER A 157 -8.10 10.26 1.45
N ARG A 158 -8.27 8.96 1.20
CA ARG A 158 -9.20 8.43 0.18
C ARG A 158 -10.65 8.79 0.48
N LYS A 159 -10.97 9.03 1.76
CA LYS A 159 -12.31 9.35 2.26
C LYS A 159 -12.57 10.86 2.38
N GLN A 160 -11.60 11.70 1.98
CA GLN A 160 -11.69 13.16 2.10
C GLN A 160 -12.25 13.76 0.80
N GLY A 161 -13.41 14.41 0.87
CA GLY A 161 -14.11 14.92 -0.31
C GLY A 161 -14.75 13.81 -1.16
N LYS A 162 -15.25 14.17 -2.35
CA LYS A 162 -16.04 13.25 -3.20
C LYS A 162 -15.21 12.14 -3.84
N TYR A 163 -14.00 12.45 -4.30
CA TYR A 163 -13.08 11.47 -4.94
C TYR A 163 -11.76 11.26 -4.18
N GLY A 164 -11.72 11.60 -2.88
CA GLY A 164 -10.50 11.50 -2.07
C GLY A 164 -9.50 12.64 -2.33
N LEU A 165 -8.64 12.90 -1.34
CA LEU A 165 -7.57 13.88 -1.44
C LEU A 165 -6.28 13.20 -1.91
N LYS A 166 -5.91 13.44 -3.17
CA LYS A 166 -4.74 12.83 -3.83
C LYS A 166 -3.47 13.60 -3.45
N ILE A 167 -2.41 12.87 -3.12
CA ILE A 167 -1.06 13.39 -2.84
C ILE A 167 -0.04 13.04 -3.94
N GLY A 168 -0.49 12.37 -5.00
CA GLY A 168 0.33 12.06 -6.17
C GLY A 168 -0.52 11.55 -7.34
N TYR A 169 0.01 11.67 -8.54
CA TYR A 169 -0.61 11.27 -9.81
C TYR A 169 0.45 10.95 -10.87
N PHE A 170 0.33 9.81 -11.55
CA PHE A 170 1.39 9.27 -12.42
C PHE A 170 0.95 8.85 -13.83
N ARG A 171 -0.25 9.22 -14.27
CA ARG A 171 -0.76 8.75 -15.56
C ARG A 171 -0.57 9.83 -16.64
N ASP A 172 -0.06 9.39 -17.78
CA ASP A 172 0.38 10.28 -18.86
C ASP A 172 -0.77 10.80 -19.74
N ASP A 173 -1.95 10.17 -19.68
CA ASP A 173 -3.08 10.43 -20.59
C ASP A 173 -4.16 11.39 -20.04
N ASP A 174 -4.16 11.75 -18.75
CA ASP A 174 -5.07 12.78 -18.26
C ASP A 174 -4.43 14.18 -18.45
N CYS A 175 -5.27 15.22 -18.48
CA CYS A 175 -4.80 16.59 -18.63
C CYS A 175 -4.21 17.21 -17.37
N ILE A 176 -4.16 16.49 -16.25
CA ILE A 176 -3.63 17.00 -14.98
C ILE A 176 -2.18 16.56 -14.84
N VAL A 177 -1.26 17.51 -14.70
CA VAL A 177 0.16 17.23 -14.51
C VAL A 177 0.60 17.80 -13.18
N TYR A 178 1.00 16.95 -12.23
CA TYR A 178 1.63 17.35 -10.97
C TYR A 178 3.15 17.43 -11.13
N LYS A 179 3.78 18.45 -10.54
CA LYS A 179 5.23 18.55 -10.34
C LYS A 179 5.55 18.75 -8.86
N PRO A 180 6.27 17.82 -8.21
CA PRO A 180 6.62 16.49 -8.71
C PRO A 180 5.36 15.62 -8.87
N ASN A 181 5.47 14.50 -9.58
CA ASN A 181 4.34 13.55 -9.75
C ASN A 181 3.81 13.04 -8.40
N ARG A 182 4.68 12.93 -7.40
CA ARG A 182 4.34 12.76 -5.98
C ARG A 182 4.63 14.08 -5.25
N PHE A 183 3.69 14.58 -4.47
CA PHE A 183 3.92 15.78 -3.67
C PHE A 183 4.99 15.55 -2.61
N LEU A 184 5.76 16.60 -2.34
CA LEU A 184 6.81 16.60 -1.34
C LEU A 184 6.16 16.54 0.04
N TYR A 185 6.41 15.44 0.75
CA TYR A 185 5.94 15.23 2.11
C TYR A 185 6.87 15.93 3.12
N ASN A 186 6.28 16.64 4.08
CA ASN A 186 6.99 17.21 5.22
C ASN A 186 6.12 17.12 6.48
N PHE A 187 6.71 16.62 7.57
CA PHE A 187 6.08 16.62 8.89
C PHE A 187 6.75 17.64 9.81
N ASP A 188 5.96 18.54 10.36
CA ASP A 188 6.38 19.54 11.34
C ASP A 188 5.96 19.09 12.75
N ASN A 189 6.94 18.58 13.50
CA ASN A 189 6.76 18.13 14.89
C ASN A 189 6.34 19.26 15.84
N LYS A 190 6.65 20.53 15.55
CA LYS A 190 6.35 21.64 16.47
C LYS A 190 4.86 21.96 16.48
N ASN A 191 4.25 21.90 15.31
CA ASN A 191 2.84 22.22 15.11
C ASN A 191 1.96 20.97 14.94
N ASN A 192 2.56 19.77 14.93
CA ASN A 192 1.89 18.50 14.62
C ASN A 192 1.15 18.58 13.28
N THR A 193 1.86 19.04 12.26
CA THR A 193 1.29 19.34 10.94
C THR A 193 1.99 18.53 9.86
N ILE A 194 1.22 17.88 9.00
CA ILE A 194 1.70 17.20 7.81
C ILE A 194 1.37 18.06 6.60
N LYS A 195 2.37 18.32 5.76
CA LYS A 195 2.24 19.08 4.52
C LYS A 195 2.64 18.22 3.34
N PHE A 196 1.86 18.31 2.28
CA PHE A 196 2.21 17.83 0.94
C PHE A 196 2.22 19.01 0.00
N THR A 197 3.36 19.28 -0.63
CA THR A 197 3.52 20.42 -1.54
C THR A 197 3.91 20.00 -2.94
N GLY A 198 3.44 20.76 -3.91
CA GLY A 198 3.76 20.58 -5.32
C GLY A 198 3.06 21.63 -6.16
N THR A 199 3.04 21.41 -7.47
CA THR A 199 2.50 22.34 -8.44
C THR A 199 1.64 21.58 -9.44
N ILE A 200 0.44 22.07 -9.77
CA ILE A 200 -0.31 21.64 -10.97
C ILE A 200 0.13 22.51 -12.14
N LEU A 201 0.51 21.89 -13.25
CA LEU A 201 0.87 22.60 -14.48
C LEU A 201 -0.31 22.78 -15.44
N ASP A 202 -1.08 21.71 -15.67
CA ASP A 202 -2.13 21.67 -16.70
C ASP A 202 -3.43 21.09 -16.11
N TYR A 203 -4.58 21.44 -16.71
CA TYR A 203 -5.86 20.77 -16.48
C TYR A 203 -6.76 20.80 -17.74
N CYS A 204 -7.63 19.79 -17.92
CA CYS A 204 -8.64 19.84 -18.99
C CYS A 204 -9.72 20.85 -18.58
N LYS A 205 -10.32 21.57 -19.52
CA LYS A 205 -11.55 22.32 -19.20
C LYS A 205 -12.60 21.41 -18.53
N PRO A 206 -13.47 21.94 -17.65
CA PRO A 206 -14.59 21.18 -17.11
C PRO A 206 -15.37 20.47 -18.22
N ASN A 207 -15.71 19.18 -18.02
CA ASN A 207 -16.42 18.30 -18.96
C ASN A 207 -15.61 17.79 -20.18
N PHE A 208 -14.29 17.99 -20.22
CA PHE A 208 -13.42 17.47 -21.28
C PHE A 208 -12.35 16.52 -20.73
N ASP A 209 -12.69 15.77 -19.68
CA ASP A 209 -11.79 14.80 -19.04
C ASP A 209 -11.22 13.85 -20.11
N ARG A 210 -9.89 13.69 -20.13
CA ARG A 210 -9.12 12.84 -21.06
C ARG A 210 -9.02 13.34 -22.50
N ASP A 211 -9.56 14.50 -22.84
CA ASP A 211 -9.31 15.12 -24.15
C ASP A 211 -8.04 15.95 -24.11
N THR A 212 -6.93 15.35 -24.55
CA THR A 212 -5.62 15.99 -24.57
C THR A 212 -5.57 17.24 -25.48
N SER A 213 -6.46 17.35 -26.47
CA SER A 213 -6.59 18.53 -27.32
C SER A 213 -7.18 19.73 -26.58
N GLN A 214 -7.88 19.47 -25.46
CA GLN A 214 -8.42 20.48 -24.56
C GLN A 214 -7.49 20.76 -23.38
N LYS A 215 -6.27 20.20 -23.35
CA LYS A 215 -5.20 20.65 -22.45
C LYS A 215 -4.93 22.11 -22.76
N LYS A 216 -5.48 23.00 -21.94
CA LYS A 216 -5.04 24.38 -21.90
C LYS A 216 -3.95 24.46 -20.85
N PRO A 217 -2.76 25.00 -21.16
CA PRO A 217 -1.85 25.41 -20.11
C PRO A 217 -2.55 26.50 -19.30
N ILE A 218 -2.85 26.19 -18.05
CA ILE A 218 -3.45 27.17 -17.16
C ILE A 218 -2.53 27.24 -15.98
N LYS A 219 -1.83 28.39 -15.91
CA LYS A 219 -1.10 28.93 -14.75
C LYS A 219 -0.67 27.85 -13.77
N SER A 220 0.60 27.46 -13.85
CA SER A 220 1.32 26.79 -12.77
C SER A 220 0.79 27.26 -11.42
N LYS A 221 0.16 26.36 -10.69
CA LYS A 221 -0.50 26.69 -9.42
C LYS A 221 0.09 25.83 -8.33
N ASP A 222 0.67 26.51 -7.35
CA ASP A 222 1.19 25.85 -6.16
C ASP A 222 0.05 25.28 -5.33
N ILE A 223 0.30 24.10 -4.79
CA ILE A 223 -0.64 23.34 -3.98
C ILE A 223 0.05 22.98 -2.69
N THR A 224 -0.69 23.17 -1.61
CA THR A 224 -0.31 22.71 -0.29
C THR A 224 -1.50 21.99 0.31
N ILE A 225 -1.40 20.68 0.49
CA ILE A 225 -2.36 19.92 1.30
C ILE A 225 -1.80 19.86 2.71
N GLU A 226 -2.55 20.34 3.69
CA GLU A 226 -2.12 20.43 5.08
C GLU A 226 -3.11 19.67 5.97
N TYR A 227 -2.57 18.78 6.80
CA TYR A 227 -3.30 18.11 7.89
C TYR A 227 -2.73 18.56 9.22
N ILE A 228 -3.59 18.92 10.17
CA ILE A 228 -3.22 19.35 11.52
C ILE A 228 -3.79 18.37 12.52
N PHE A 229 -2.99 17.91 13.48
CA PHE A 229 -3.46 17.06 14.56
C PHE A 229 -4.11 17.89 15.67
N THR A 230 -5.41 17.67 15.90
CA THR A 230 -6.23 18.41 16.87
C THR A 230 -6.50 17.59 18.13
N GLY A 231 -5.43 17.12 18.77
CA GLY A 231 -5.49 16.36 20.03
C GLY A 231 -5.91 14.89 19.87
N THR A 232 -6.98 14.61 19.15
CA THR A 232 -7.51 13.24 18.95
C THR A 232 -7.59 12.80 17.49
N GLN A 233 -7.60 13.75 16.54
CA GLN A 233 -7.81 13.46 15.13
C GLN A 233 -6.96 14.34 14.22
N TRP A 234 -6.64 13.81 13.05
CA TRP A 234 -6.05 14.59 11.96
C TRP A 234 -7.14 15.28 11.15
N MET A 235 -7.04 16.60 11.03
CA MET A 235 -7.99 17.41 10.28
C MET A 235 -7.32 18.02 9.06
N TYR A 236 -7.95 17.90 7.91
CA TYR A 236 -7.56 18.67 6.73
C TYR A 236 -7.83 20.15 6.98
N SER A 237 -6.82 21.01 6.82
CA SER A 237 -6.93 22.42 7.21
C SER A 237 -7.65 23.30 6.18
N GLY A 238 -7.94 22.78 4.98
CA GLY A 238 -8.69 23.53 3.95
C GLY A 238 -7.95 24.72 3.33
N LYS A 239 -6.71 25.02 3.76
CA LYS A 239 -5.93 26.17 3.28
C LYS A 239 -5.37 26.01 1.86
N SER A 240 -5.76 24.94 1.16
CA SER A 240 -5.32 24.67 -0.19
C SER A 240 -6.34 25.21 -1.17
N ASP A 241 -5.89 25.86 -2.25
CA ASP A 241 -6.74 26.10 -3.40
C ASP A 241 -6.94 24.84 -4.26
N TYR A 242 -6.61 23.66 -3.72
CA TYR A 242 -6.86 22.36 -4.33
C TYR A 242 -8.35 22.06 -4.30
N ILE A 243 -8.96 21.98 -5.49
CA ILE A 243 -10.37 21.60 -5.64
C ILE A 243 -10.44 20.08 -5.52
N PHE A 244 -11.20 19.60 -4.55
CA PHE A 244 -11.66 18.22 -4.52
C PHE A 244 -12.55 18.01 -5.74
N TRP A 245 -12.00 17.39 -6.77
CA TRP A 245 -12.79 16.87 -7.87
C TRP A 245 -13.81 15.89 -7.29
#